data_AF-A0A9K3LUU1-F1
#
_entry.id   AF-A0A9K3LUU1-F1
#
_cell.length_a   1.000
_cell.length_b   1.000
_cell.length_c   1.000
_cell.angle_alpha   90.00
_cell.angle_beta   90.00
_cell.angle_gamma   90.00
#
_symmetry.space_group_name_H-M   'P 1'
#
loop_
_entity.id
_entity.type
_entity.pdbx_description
1 polymer ?
#
loop_
_entity_poly.entity_id
_entity_poly.type
_entity_poly.pdbx_seq_one_letter_code
_entity_poly.pdbx_strand_id
1 'polypeptide(L)'
;MGRWLRKAANLMESVADKLPDQIGDKLDALKSTDYGQAVGQLKDIAQRTEKAARETVEICSNTHTKREQMIAFADDILSTLKKLPDGDASVLDTIKDLTDGDKVLAAKELASGLDVAAKSCVDKSLEMMNAMDEGVDKLPKMLQDMIEKNDDGDDDLDDLNLIKGVEKDLDDVQSCIKSIQSLNLVTGLKVGVQAFSQLAEKAKRSRSLFDKVSDFASDIVDITTSFHKLQVQDVVPKSRQLIRCLRMTDVMKQLSQAAGRLMKILIDLFQHMAERISKLWSALAFAKDCMQDCLVHVKDVRQLCTDAKDKSMNLLTKSQAIRGQLDSVGDINMKSLQSVRELASGGEIQEAINFAKNMDDIVLECTSKSVAMVDRVVEGFRNMPQILTEGIEPAAAGKEDSDPEPVDVENDIQELEEAKRAIESANVIGAAKAGVRGFSGVSSKTTACSNMIQLIQKFATDCLKTIESFMGSWDLEAATHKIMEMCRLVSLGELMKEFANQIERLTIAMIELMKASATKFRSLDLGNLNESLGKVQGALGGKFDNLAGDAAERMDDLKADAKDAVEAVANKVNDKLKFWK
;
A
#
# COMPACT_ATOMS: atom_id res chain seq x y z
N MET A 1 -46.43 -37.37 -39.60
CA MET A 1 -47.68 -36.77 -39.09
C MET A 1 -48.33 -37.77 -38.12
N GLY A 2 -48.17 -37.57 -36.81
CA GLY A 2 -48.39 -38.59 -35.77
C GLY A 2 -49.85 -38.90 -35.45
N ARG A 3 -50.14 -40.11 -34.97
CA ARG A 3 -51.47 -40.61 -34.56
C ARG A 3 -52.22 -39.68 -33.60
N TRP A 4 -51.52 -38.86 -32.83
CA TRP A 4 -52.11 -37.90 -31.89
C TRP A 4 -52.73 -36.68 -32.58
N LEU A 5 -52.11 -36.10 -33.61
CA LEU A 5 -52.72 -35.02 -34.40
C LEU A 5 -54.02 -35.47 -35.07
N ARG A 6 -54.10 -36.75 -35.45
CA ARG A 6 -55.31 -37.36 -36.03
C ARG A 6 -56.39 -37.60 -34.98
N LYS A 7 -56.03 -37.96 -33.74
CA LYS A 7 -56.99 -38.06 -32.62
C LYS A 7 -57.45 -36.70 -32.11
N ALA A 8 -56.58 -35.70 -32.05
CA ALA A 8 -56.91 -34.34 -31.64
C ALA A 8 -57.78 -33.62 -32.69
N ALA A 9 -57.51 -33.82 -33.98
CA ALA A 9 -58.38 -33.35 -35.06
C ALA A 9 -59.76 -34.03 -34.97
N ASN A 10 -59.81 -35.37 -34.83
CA ASN A 10 -61.09 -36.09 -34.72
C ASN A 10 -61.87 -35.76 -33.43
N LEU A 11 -61.18 -35.42 -32.33
CA LEU A 11 -61.83 -34.99 -31.09
C LEU A 11 -62.35 -33.55 -31.21
N MET A 12 -61.62 -32.65 -31.86
CA MET A 12 -62.07 -31.27 -32.09
C MET A 12 -63.17 -31.17 -33.14
N GLU A 13 -63.15 -32.01 -34.17
CA GLU A 13 -64.23 -32.16 -35.15
C GLU A 13 -65.48 -32.76 -34.48
N SER A 14 -65.31 -33.78 -33.62
CA SER A 14 -66.41 -34.33 -32.80
C SER A 14 -66.94 -33.37 -31.73
N VAL A 15 -66.15 -32.40 -31.26
CA VAL A 15 -66.56 -31.40 -30.26
C VAL A 15 -67.22 -30.22 -30.96
N ALA A 16 -66.68 -29.74 -32.09
CA ALA A 16 -67.28 -28.70 -32.92
C ALA A 16 -68.64 -29.10 -33.50
N ASP A 17 -68.81 -30.36 -33.94
CA ASP A 17 -70.07 -30.85 -34.51
C ASP A 17 -71.14 -31.20 -33.46
N LYS A 18 -70.74 -31.50 -32.21
CA LYS A 18 -71.67 -31.85 -31.11
C LYS A 18 -72.00 -30.69 -30.17
N LEU A 19 -71.22 -29.60 -30.23
CA LEU A 19 -71.40 -28.44 -29.36
C LEU A 19 -72.76 -27.74 -29.58
N PRO A 20 -73.24 -27.46 -30.81
CA PRO A 20 -74.46 -26.67 -30.98
C PRO A 20 -75.70 -27.32 -30.34
N ASP A 21 -75.84 -28.63 -30.52
CA ASP A 21 -77.03 -29.37 -30.06
C ASP A 21 -76.93 -29.84 -28.60
N GLN A 22 -75.73 -30.13 -28.06
CA GLN A 22 -75.55 -30.42 -26.63
C GLN A 22 -75.43 -29.16 -25.77
N ILE A 23 -75.06 -28.02 -26.35
CA ILE A 23 -75.10 -26.73 -25.67
C ILE A 23 -76.55 -26.32 -25.47
N GLY A 24 -77.49 -26.45 -26.42
CA GLY A 24 -78.89 -26.05 -26.19
C GLY A 24 -79.47 -26.51 -24.85
N ASP A 25 -79.40 -27.82 -24.58
CA ASP A 25 -79.94 -28.44 -23.35
C ASP A 25 -79.03 -28.26 -22.11
N LYS A 26 -77.70 -28.13 -22.28
CA LYS A 26 -76.78 -27.84 -21.17
C LYS A 26 -76.62 -26.35 -20.86
N LEU A 27 -76.98 -25.47 -21.79
CA LEU A 27 -76.95 -24.00 -21.67
C LEU A 27 -78.11 -23.53 -20.79
N ASP A 28 -79.26 -24.20 -20.86
CA ASP A 28 -80.34 -24.01 -19.89
C ASP A 28 -79.99 -24.58 -18.50
N ALA A 29 -79.16 -25.64 -18.42
CA ALA A 29 -78.57 -26.09 -17.15
C ALA A 29 -77.45 -25.13 -16.63
N LEU A 30 -76.74 -24.44 -17.52
CA LEU A 30 -75.75 -23.39 -17.21
C LEU A 30 -76.40 -22.07 -16.76
N LYS A 31 -77.70 -21.86 -17.03
CA LYS A 31 -78.50 -20.77 -16.45
C LYS A 31 -78.87 -21.01 -14.98
N SER A 32 -78.57 -22.19 -14.42
CA SER A 32 -78.65 -22.39 -12.97
C SER A 32 -77.70 -21.43 -12.25
N THR A 33 -78.15 -20.91 -11.10
CA THR A 33 -77.55 -19.81 -10.34
C THR A 33 -76.07 -20.00 -9.97
N ASP A 34 -75.57 -21.24 -9.99
CA ASP A 34 -74.22 -21.62 -9.51
C ASP A 34 -73.10 -21.27 -10.51
N TYR A 35 -73.34 -21.42 -11.82
CA TYR A 35 -72.33 -21.09 -12.85
C TYR A 35 -72.17 -19.58 -13.05
N GLY A 36 -73.25 -18.80 -12.90
CA GLY A 36 -73.18 -17.34 -12.95
C GLY A 36 -72.28 -16.77 -11.84
N GLN A 37 -72.35 -17.34 -10.65
CA GLN A 37 -71.48 -16.98 -9.52
C GLN A 37 -70.02 -17.37 -9.78
N ALA A 38 -69.76 -18.58 -10.28
CA ALA A 38 -68.40 -19.03 -10.63
C ALA A 38 -67.76 -18.17 -11.74
N VAL A 39 -68.52 -17.83 -12.78
CA VAL A 39 -68.07 -16.93 -13.86
C VAL A 39 -67.78 -15.52 -13.33
N GLY A 40 -68.62 -15.00 -12.41
CA GLY A 40 -68.37 -13.74 -11.73
C GLY A 40 -67.06 -13.75 -10.94
N GLN A 41 -66.82 -14.79 -10.14
CA GLN A 41 -65.57 -14.96 -9.39
C GLN A 41 -64.34 -15.08 -10.29
N LEU A 42 -64.43 -15.87 -11.37
CA LEU A 42 -63.35 -16.01 -12.34
C LEU A 42 -63.03 -14.69 -13.06
N LYS A 43 -64.05 -13.86 -13.33
CA LYS A 43 -63.85 -12.52 -13.90
C LYS A 43 -63.11 -11.60 -12.93
N ASP A 44 -63.50 -11.58 -11.66
CA ASP A 44 -62.85 -10.76 -10.64
C ASP A 44 -61.38 -11.20 -10.41
N ILE A 45 -61.13 -12.52 -10.39
CA ILE A 45 -59.79 -13.09 -10.34
C ILE A 45 -58.98 -12.68 -11.57
N ALA A 46 -59.53 -12.85 -12.78
CA ALA A 46 -58.84 -12.48 -14.02
C ALA A 46 -58.46 -10.99 -14.06
N GLN A 47 -59.32 -10.10 -13.56
CA GLN A 47 -59.01 -8.67 -13.46
C GLN A 47 -57.89 -8.38 -12.45
N ARG A 48 -57.89 -9.07 -11.29
CA ARG A 48 -56.78 -8.96 -10.32
C ARG A 48 -55.48 -9.46 -10.91
N THR A 49 -55.50 -10.63 -11.55
CA THR A 49 -54.33 -11.22 -12.22
C THR A 49 -53.81 -10.29 -13.32
N GLU A 50 -54.68 -9.74 -14.18
CA GLU A 50 -54.27 -8.78 -15.22
C GLU A 50 -53.61 -7.54 -14.62
N LYS A 51 -54.21 -6.97 -13.56
CA LYS A 51 -53.65 -5.80 -12.88
C LYS A 51 -52.26 -6.11 -12.31
N ALA A 52 -52.12 -7.21 -11.58
CA ALA A 52 -50.85 -7.63 -11.01
C ALA A 52 -49.80 -7.92 -12.09
N ALA A 53 -50.21 -8.51 -13.23
CA ALA A 53 -49.33 -8.77 -14.37
C ALA A 53 -48.83 -7.47 -15.02
N ARG A 54 -49.72 -6.48 -15.26
CA ARG A 54 -49.33 -5.15 -15.78
C ARG A 54 -48.35 -4.45 -14.84
N GLU A 55 -48.64 -4.44 -13.53
CA GLU A 55 -47.74 -3.87 -12.52
C GLU A 55 -46.39 -4.60 -12.51
N THR A 56 -46.39 -5.94 -12.65
CA THR A 56 -45.17 -6.75 -12.73
C THR A 56 -44.32 -6.35 -13.93
N VAL A 57 -44.90 -6.25 -15.13
CA VAL A 57 -44.17 -5.82 -16.35
C VAL A 57 -43.52 -4.45 -16.15
N GLU A 58 -44.24 -3.48 -15.59
CA GLU A 58 -43.72 -2.13 -15.32
C GLU A 58 -42.54 -2.16 -14.33
N ILE A 59 -42.69 -2.89 -13.21
CA ILE A 59 -41.65 -2.96 -12.18
C ILE A 59 -40.42 -3.71 -12.70
N CYS A 60 -40.58 -4.79 -13.47
CA CYS A 60 -39.45 -5.54 -13.99
C CYS A 60 -38.72 -4.72 -15.09
N SER A 61 -39.41 -3.85 -15.85
CA SER A 61 -38.79 -2.85 -16.74
C SER A 61 -37.96 -1.79 -15.97
N ASN A 62 -38.48 -1.28 -14.86
CA ASN A 62 -37.72 -0.37 -13.98
C ASN A 62 -36.51 -1.08 -13.35
N THR A 63 -36.69 -2.32 -12.89
CA THR A 63 -35.62 -3.17 -12.35
C THR A 63 -34.53 -3.41 -13.39
N HIS A 64 -34.92 -3.65 -14.65
CA HIS A 64 -34.01 -3.78 -15.79
C HIS A 64 -33.14 -2.53 -15.95
N THR A 65 -33.77 -1.35 -16.00
CA THR A 65 -33.05 -0.07 -16.17
C THR A 65 -31.99 0.15 -15.07
N LYS A 66 -32.37 -0.03 -13.80
CA LYS A 66 -31.43 0.13 -12.67
C LYS A 66 -30.31 -0.91 -12.68
N ARG A 67 -30.62 -2.14 -13.09
CA ARG A 67 -29.62 -3.21 -13.21
C ARG A 67 -28.63 -2.91 -14.33
N GLU A 68 -29.06 -2.40 -15.50
CA GLU A 68 -28.15 -1.99 -16.58
C GLU A 68 -27.21 -0.86 -16.12
N GLN A 69 -27.71 0.09 -15.32
CA GLN A 69 -26.85 1.10 -14.68
C GLN A 69 -25.82 0.46 -13.75
N MET A 70 -26.19 -0.58 -12.98
CA MET A 70 -25.26 -1.28 -12.10
C MET A 70 -24.20 -2.06 -12.89
N ILE A 71 -24.58 -2.71 -13.99
CA ILE A 71 -23.65 -3.40 -14.90
C ILE A 71 -22.69 -2.38 -15.52
N ALA A 72 -23.20 -1.26 -16.05
CA ALA A 72 -22.38 -0.22 -16.64
C ALA A 72 -21.36 0.35 -15.64
N PHE A 73 -21.80 0.58 -14.39
CA PHE A 73 -20.92 1.00 -13.31
C PHE A 73 -19.86 -0.05 -12.96
N ALA A 74 -20.25 -1.33 -12.88
CA ALA A 74 -19.32 -2.43 -12.62
C ALA A 74 -18.28 -2.58 -13.75
N ASP A 75 -18.71 -2.47 -15.01
CA ASP A 75 -17.84 -2.53 -16.19
C ASP A 75 -16.89 -1.32 -16.25
N ASP A 76 -17.34 -0.13 -15.86
CA ASP A 76 -16.52 1.09 -15.77
C ASP A 76 -15.40 0.93 -14.72
N ILE A 77 -15.74 0.42 -13.52
CA ILE A 77 -14.72 0.13 -12.51
C ILE A 77 -13.80 -1.00 -12.97
N LEU A 78 -14.32 -2.07 -13.55
CA LEU A 78 -13.50 -3.18 -14.05
C LEU A 78 -12.51 -2.71 -15.13
N SER A 79 -12.96 -1.85 -16.04
CA SER A 79 -12.13 -1.22 -17.06
C SER A 79 -11.02 -0.36 -16.41
N THR A 80 -11.37 0.42 -15.40
CA THR A 80 -10.42 1.24 -14.63
C THR A 80 -9.38 0.38 -13.92
N LEU A 81 -9.81 -0.67 -13.21
CA LEU A 81 -8.94 -1.62 -12.52
C LEU A 81 -8.01 -2.37 -13.48
N LYS A 82 -8.47 -2.70 -14.69
CA LYS A 82 -7.62 -3.36 -15.70
C LYS A 82 -6.56 -2.43 -16.30
N LYS A 83 -6.83 -1.13 -16.35
CA LYS A 83 -5.90 -0.13 -16.87
C LYS A 83 -4.89 0.36 -15.83
N LEU A 84 -5.13 0.09 -14.55
CA LEU A 84 -4.27 0.52 -13.45
C LEU A 84 -2.77 0.17 -13.65
N PRO A 85 -2.38 -1.04 -14.11
CA PRO A 85 -0.98 -1.37 -14.35
C PRO A 85 -0.28 -0.50 -15.41
N ASP A 86 -1.05 0.08 -16.33
CA ASP A 86 -0.57 0.87 -17.47
C ASP A 86 -1.01 2.35 -17.38
N GLY A 87 -1.55 2.77 -16.23
CA GLY A 87 -2.45 3.92 -16.12
C GLY A 87 -1.79 5.31 -16.18
N ASP A 88 -2.39 6.20 -16.98
CA ASP A 88 -2.07 7.64 -16.98
C ASP A 88 -2.86 8.43 -15.93
N ALA A 89 -2.66 9.75 -15.87
CA ALA A 89 -3.33 10.62 -14.90
C ALA A 89 -4.87 10.56 -14.93
N SER A 90 -5.49 10.12 -16.03
CA SER A 90 -6.96 10.01 -16.13
C SER A 90 -7.54 8.87 -15.30
N VAL A 91 -6.75 7.80 -15.10
CA VAL A 91 -7.10 6.68 -14.21
C VAL A 91 -7.13 7.16 -12.76
N LEU A 92 -6.22 8.08 -12.39
CA LEU A 92 -6.17 8.67 -11.07
C LEU A 92 -7.34 9.61 -10.78
N ASP A 93 -7.83 10.36 -11.76
CA ASP A 93 -9.06 11.17 -11.58
C ASP A 93 -10.28 10.28 -11.37
N THR A 94 -10.36 9.14 -12.06
CA THR A 94 -11.44 8.17 -11.86
C THR A 94 -11.36 7.51 -10.48
N ILE A 95 -10.15 7.17 -10.03
CA ILE A 95 -9.87 6.68 -8.67
C ILE A 95 -10.19 7.75 -7.63
N LYS A 96 -9.87 9.01 -7.91
CA LYS A 96 -10.18 10.15 -7.05
C LYS A 96 -11.69 10.35 -6.93
N ASP A 97 -12.45 10.29 -8.01
CA ASP A 97 -13.92 10.33 -7.95
C ASP A 97 -14.52 9.16 -7.15
N LEU A 98 -13.86 7.98 -7.19
CA LEU A 98 -14.22 6.84 -6.33
C LEU A 98 -13.82 7.05 -4.86
N THR A 99 -12.76 7.82 -4.62
CA THR A 99 -12.21 8.16 -3.30
C THR A 99 -13.00 9.27 -2.61
N ASP A 100 -13.41 10.29 -3.36
CA ASP A 100 -14.18 11.44 -2.92
C ASP A 100 -15.62 11.04 -2.55
N GLY A 101 -16.01 9.81 -2.89
CA GLY A 101 -17.19 9.15 -2.34
C GLY A 101 -18.47 9.35 -3.14
N ASP A 102 -18.52 10.32 -4.05
CA ASP A 102 -19.73 10.61 -4.84
C ASP A 102 -20.15 9.41 -5.71
N LYS A 103 -19.19 8.78 -6.42
CA LYS A 103 -19.48 7.56 -7.20
C LYS A 103 -19.88 6.38 -6.31
N VAL A 104 -19.30 6.27 -5.12
CA VAL A 104 -19.63 5.23 -4.12
C VAL A 104 -21.01 5.46 -3.50
N LEU A 105 -21.41 6.70 -3.28
CA LEU A 105 -22.74 7.07 -2.79
C LEU A 105 -23.80 6.83 -3.86
N ALA A 106 -23.55 7.27 -5.10
CA ALA A 106 -24.43 7.01 -6.24
C ALA A 106 -24.62 5.50 -6.47
N ALA A 107 -23.53 4.74 -6.35
CA ALA A 107 -23.53 3.29 -6.32
C ALA A 107 -24.44 2.73 -5.22
N LYS A 108 -24.25 3.15 -3.96
CA LYS A 108 -25.08 2.67 -2.84
C LYS A 108 -26.56 3.00 -3.03
N GLU A 109 -26.88 4.20 -3.53
CA GLU A 109 -28.24 4.61 -3.83
C GLU A 109 -28.85 3.77 -4.95
N LEU A 110 -28.08 3.51 -6.02
CA LEU A 110 -28.48 2.63 -7.11
C LEU A 110 -28.77 1.21 -6.61
N ALA A 111 -27.90 0.65 -5.77
CA ALA A 111 -28.05 -0.68 -5.21
C ALA A 111 -29.29 -0.78 -4.29
N SER A 112 -29.53 0.24 -3.45
CA SER A 112 -30.74 0.35 -2.63
C SER A 112 -32.00 0.46 -3.50
N GLY A 113 -31.95 1.29 -4.53
CA GLY A 113 -33.04 1.45 -5.49
C GLY A 113 -33.35 0.18 -6.28
N LEU A 114 -32.33 -0.65 -6.54
CA LEU A 114 -32.46 -1.95 -7.20
C LEU A 114 -33.02 -3.01 -6.25
N ASP A 115 -32.65 -3.01 -4.97
CA ASP A 115 -33.22 -3.89 -3.93
C ASP A 115 -34.73 -3.72 -3.84
N VAL A 116 -35.18 -2.45 -3.73
CA VAL A 116 -36.61 -2.11 -3.64
C VAL A 116 -37.36 -2.55 -4.90
N ALA A 117 -36.79 -2.31 -6.09
CA ALA A 117 -37.41 -2.68 -7.36
C ALA A 117 -37.50 -4.21 -7.53
N ALA A 118 -36.42 -4.94 -7.21
CA ALA A 118 -36.38 -6.39 -7.30
C ALA A 118 -37.36 -7.05 -6.33
N LYS A 119 -37.41 -6.61 -5.07
CA LYS A 119 -38.40 -7.09 -4.08
C LYS A 119 -39.82 -6.86 -4.57
N SER A 120 -40.10 -5.66 -5.08
CA SER A 120 -41.42 -5.32 -5.63
C SER A 120 -41.81 -6.19 -6.85
N CYS A 121 -40.88 -6.44 -7.78
CA CYS A 121 -41.12 -7.33 -8.95
C CYS A 121 -41.40 -8.76 -8.47
N VAL A 122 -40.69 -9.27 -7.45
CA VAL A 122 -40.97 -10.58 -6.86
C VAL A 122 -42.34 -10.61 -6.17
N ASP A 123 -42.63 -9.65 -5.29
CA ASP A 123 -43.90 -9.62 -4.54
C ASP A 123 -45.11 -9.55 -5.49
N LYS A 124 -45.03 -8.73 -6.55
CA LYS A 124 -46.08 -8.62 -7.57
C LYS A 124 -46.19 -9.84 -8.48
N SER A 125 -45.07 -10.46 -8.82
CA SER A 125 -45.07 -11.76 -9.50
C SER A 125 -45.79 -12.82 -8.67
N LEU A 126 -45.52 -12.86 -7.36
CA LEU A 126 -46.18 -13.79 -6.43
C LEU A 126 -47.67 -13.49 -6.29
N GLU A 127 -48.07 -12.21 -6.21
CA GLU A 127 -49.47 -11.80 -6.19
C GLU A 127 -50.21 -12.29 -7.45
N MET A 128 -49.60 -12.08 -8.63
CA MET A 128 -50.12 -12.55 -9.92
C MET A 128 -50.30 -14.06 -9.94
N MET A 129 -49.28 -14.81 -9.52
CA MET A 129 -49.28 -16.27 -9.48
C MET A 129 -50.31 -16.83 -8.50
N ASN A 130 -50.38 -16.28 -7.28
CA ASN A 130 -51.37 -16.72 -6.29
C ASN A 130 -52.81 -16.43 -6.76
N ALA A 131 -53.04 -15.32 -7.47
CA ALA A 131 -54.34 -15.04 -8.07
C ALA A 131 -54.68 -16.03 -9.19
N MET A 132 -53.69 -16.49 -9.95
CA MET A 132 -53.86 -17.55 -10.94
C MET A 132 -54.23 -18.89 -10.30
N ASP A 133 -53.53 -19.28 -9.23
CA ASP A 133 -53.83 -20.50 -8.46
C ASP A 133 -55.26 -20.46 -7.90
N GLU A 134 -55.67 -19.32 -7.32
CA GLU A 134 -57.05 -19.09 -6.88
C GLU A 134 -58.02 -19.27 -8.05
N GLY A 135 -57.66 -18.78 -9.24
CA GLY A 135 -58.43 -18.98 -10.47
C GLY A 135 -58.62 -20.45 -10.82
N VAL A 136 -57.56 -21.26 -10.72
CA VAL A 136 -57.61 -22.71 -10.97
C VAL A 136 -58.54 -23.40 -9.99
N ASP A 137 -58.45 -23.07 -8.71
CA ASP A 137 -59.29 -23.64 -7.67
C ASP A 137 -60.78 -23.32 -7.86
N LYS A 138 -61.08 -22.21 -8.53
CA LYS A 138 -62.46 -21.79 -8.88
C LYS A 138 -62.93 -22.29 -10.25
N LEU A 139 -62.08 -22.97 -11.03
CA LEU A 139 -62.51 -23.54 -12.30
C LEU A 139 -63.53 -24.68 -12.08
N PRO A 140 -64.57 -24.76 -12.93
CA PRO A 140 -65.42 -25.95 -12.99
C PRO A 140 -64.59 -27.23 -13.17
N LYS A 141 -64.92 -28.29 -12.45
CA LYS A 141 -64.17 -29.56 -12.41
C LYS A 141 -63.89 -30.17 -13.79
N MET A 142 -64.82 -30.00 -14.74
CA MET A 142 -64.62 -30.44 -16.13
C MET A 142 -63.41 -29.78 -16.82
N LEU A 143 -63.13 -28.51 -16.52
CA LEU A 143 -61.97 -27.79 -17.05
C LEU A 143 -60.69 -28.23 -16.31
N GLN A 144 -60.75 -28.45 -15.00
CA GLN A 144 -59.64 -29.01 -14.21
C GLN A 144 -59.24 -30.40 -14.75
N ASP A 145 -60.19 -31.30 -14.98
CA ASP A 145 -59.93 -32.64 -15.55
C ASP A 145 -59.30 -32.58 -16.95
N MET A 146 -59.60 -31.55 -17.75
CA MET A 146 -58.98 -31.33 -19.06
C MET A 146 -57.56 -30.78 -18.97
N ILE A 147 -57.25 -30.03 -17.91
CA ILE A 147 -55.89 -29.56 -17.60
C ILE A 147 -55.00 -30.74 -17.25
N GLU A 148 -55.48 -31.62 -16.37
CA GLU A 148 -54.74 -32.81 -15.91
C GLU A 148 -54.50 -33.83 -17.03
N LYS A 149 -55.45 -34.00 -17.95
CA LYS A 149 -55.34 -35.01 -19.03
C LYS A 149 -54.44 -34.64 -20.20
N ASN A 150 -54.14 -33.36 -20.40
CA ASN A 150 -53.29 -32.90 -21.51
C ASN A 150 -51.83 -32.68 -21.05
N ASP A 151 -51.40 -33.35 -19.98
CA ASP A 151 -50.09 -33.19 -19.37
C ASP A 151 -49.01 -34.02 -20.09
N ASP A 152 -48.72 -33.67 -21.34
CA ASP A 152 -47.61 -34.23 -22.12
C ASP A 152 -46.33 -33.42 -21.77
N GLY A 153 -45.77 -33.66 -20.58
CA GLY A 153 -44.81 -32.78 -19.89
C GLY A 153 -43.35 -32.72 -20.39
N ASP A 154 -43.10 -32.24 -21.61
CA ASP A 154 -41.72 -32.08 -22.15
C ASP A 154 -41.20 -30.62 -22.20
N ASP A 155 -42.04 -29.58 -22.08
CA ASP A 155 -41.63 -28.19 -22.38
C ASP A 155 -40.98 -27.40 -21.21
N ASP A 156 -40.93 -27.94 -19.98
CA ASP A 156 -40.55 -27.17 -18.77
C ASP A 156 -39.12 -27.43 -18.23
N LEU A 157 -38.35 -28.32 -18.87
CA LEU A 157 -37.03 -28.74 -18.37
C LEU A 157 -35.96 -27.64 -18.42
N ASP A 158 -36.04 -26.73 -19.41
CA ASP A 158 -35.05 -25.66 -19.59
C ASP A 158 -35.14 -24.59 -18.49
N ASP A 159 -36.34 -24.31 -17.97
CA ASP A 159 -36.56 -23.33 -16.90
C ASP A 159 -36.09 -23.86 -15.53
N LEU A 160 -36.29 -25.16 -15.27
CA LEU A 160 -35.76 -25.81 -14.08
C LEU A 160 -34.22 -25.84 -14.06
N ASN A 161 -33.58 -25.97 -15.23
CA ASN A 161 -32.12 -25.93 -15.33
C ASN A 161 -31.56 -24.52 -15.02
N LEU A 162 -32.29 -23.46 -15.36
CA LEU A 162 -31.92 -22.10 -14.97
C LEU A 162 -31.93 -21.91 -13.46
N ILE A 163 -32.95 -22.42 -12.76
CA ILE A 163 -33.07 -22.32 -11.30
C ILE A 163 -31.92 -23.04 -10.60
N LYS A 164 -31.56 -24.26 -11.04
CA LYS A 164 -30.41 -25.01 -10.48
C LYS A 164 -29.09 -24.27 -10.63
N GLY A 165 -28.94 -23.50 -11.70
CA GLY A 165 -27.75 -22.66 -11.90
C GLY A 165 -27.60 -21.55 -10.86
N VAL A 166 -28.72 -21.06 -10.30
CA VAL A 166 -28.72 -19.92 -9.37
C VAL A 166 -28.07 -20.26 -8.03
N GLU A 167 -28.28 -21.47 -7.49
CA GLU A 167 -27.69 -21.86 -6.19
C GLU A 167 -26.16 -21.80 -6.23
N LYS A 168 -25.56 -22.31 -7.31
CA LYS A 168 -24.13 -22.18 -7.53
C LYS A 168 -23.68 -20.72 -7.61
N ASP A 169 -24.45 -19.87 -8.31
CA ASP A 169 -24.12 -18.45 -8.40
C ASP A 169 -24.20 -17.76 -7.04
N LEU A 170 -25.17 -18.13 -6.18
CA LEU A 170 -25.25 -17.62 -4.82
C LEU A 170 -23.99 -17.98 -4.02
N ASP A 171 -23.54 -19.23 -4.10
CA ASP A 171 -22.32 -19.69 -3.43
C ASP A 171 -21.06 -18.98 -3.95
N ASP A 172 -20.94 -18.83 -5.28
CA ASP A 172 -19.83 -18.12 -5.93
C ASP A 172 -19.76 -16.66 -5.44
N VAL A 173 -20.90 -15.95 -5.42
CA VAL A 173 -20.99 -14.55 -4.95
C VAL A 173 -20.71 -14.46 -3.44
N GLN A 174 -21.23 -15.38 -2.63
CA GLN A 174 -20.97 -15.41 -1.18
C GLN A 174 -19.48 -15.63 -0.89
N SER A 175 -18.81 -16.49 -1.65
CA SER A 175 -17.36 -16.68 -1.54
C SER A 175 -16.61 -15.40 -1.91
N CYS A 176 -17.05 -14.68 -2.96
CA CYS A 176 -16.48 -13.38 -3.31
C CYS A 176 -16.67 -12.33 -2.20
N ILE A 177 -17.83 -12.27 -1.56
CA ILE A 177 -18.07 -11.36 -0.41
C ILE A 177 -17.05 -11.62 0.69
N LYS A 178 -16.82 -12.89 1.05
CA LYS A 178 -15.82 -13.26 2.08
C LYS A 178 -14.41 -12.81 1.67
N SER A 179 -14.03 -13.02 0.41
CA SER A 179 -12.73 -12.56 -0.09
C SER A 179 -12.57 -11.03 -0.03
N ILE A 180 -13.64 -10.27 -0.31
CA ILE A 180 -13.64 -8.80 -0.21
C ILE A 180 -13.51 -8.35 1.25
N GLN A 181 -14.14 -9.05 2.19
CA GLN A 181 -14.01 -8.72 3.61
C GLN A 181 -12.56 -8.84 4.10
N SER A 182 -11.80 -9.79 3.54
CA SER A 182 -10.35 -9.95 3.77
C SER A 182 -9.46 -9.13 2.82
N LEU A 183 -10.03 -8.21 2.03
CA LEU A 183 -9.27 -7.44 1.05
C LEU A 183 -8.29 -6.49 1.75
N ASN A 184 -7.03 -6.55 1.35
CA ASN A 184 -5.98 -5.61 1.73
C ASN A 184 -5.35 -5.00 0.47
N LEU A 185 -4.37 -4.10 0.63
CA LEU A 185 -3.70 -3.46 -0.50
C LEU A 185 -3.12 -4.48 -1.51
N VAL A 186 -2.44 -5.51 -0.99
CA VAL A 186 -1.76 -6.54 -1.80
C VAL A 186 -2.76 -7.38 -2.62
N THR A 187 -3.91 -7.71 -2.03
CA THR A 187 -4.93 -8.55 -2.66
C THR A 187 -6.01 -7.75 -3.38
N GLY A 188 -6.05 -6.43 -3.18
CA GLY A 188 -7.11 -5.52 -3.60
C GLY A 188 -7.43 -5.58 -5.08
N LEU A 189 -6.41 -5.52 -5.93
CA LEU A 189 -6.60 -5.54 -7.37
C LEU A 189 -7.17 -6.89 -7.85
N LYS A 190 -6.56 -8.01 -7.42
CA LYS A 190 -6.98 -9.35 -7.82
C LYS A 190 -8.40 -9.68 -7.34
N VAL A 191 -8.66 -9.44 -6.06
CA VAL A 191 -9.98 -9.71 -5.45
C VAL A 191 -11.04 -8.78 -6.04
N GLY A 192 -10.71 -7.50 -6.25
CA GLY A 192 -11.60 -6.52 -6.89
C GLY A 192 -11.98 -6.91 -8.32
N VAL A 193 -10.99 -7.23 -9.16
CA VAL A 193 -11.22 -7.68 -10.55
C VAL A 193 -12.09 -8.94 -10.59
N GLN A 194 -11.78 -9.93 -9.73
CA GLN A 194 -12.59 -11.15 -9.63
C GLN A 194 -14.03 -10.83 -9.23
N ALA A 195 -14.22 -9.97 -8.22
CA ALA A 195 -15.54 -9.66 -7.72
C ALA A 195 -16.39 -8.87 -8.73
N PHE A 196 -15.81 -7.87 -9.41
CA PHE A 196 -16.52 -7.14 -10.48
C PHE A 196 -16.85 -8.05 -11.68
N SER A 197 -15.96 -8.98 -12.02
CA SER A 197 -16.24 -9.98 -13.07
C SER A 197 -17.42 -10.88 -12.68
N GLN A 198 -17.45 -11.36 -11.44
CA GLN A 198 -18.57 -12.17 -10.92
C GLN A 198 -19.86 -11.34 -10.89
N LEU A 199 -19.80 -10.10 -10.41
CA LEU A 199 -20.95 -9.18 -10.40
C LEU A 199 -21.53 -9.00 -11.81
N ALA A 200 -20.69 -8.71 -12.80
CA ALA A 200 -21.13 -8.50 -14.19
C ALA A 200 -21.71 -9.78 -14.82
N GLU A 201 -21.06 -10.93 -14.64
CA GLU A 201 -21.53 -12.23 -15.15
C GLU A 201 -22.88 -12.63 -14.52
N LYS A 202 -22.99 -12.55 -13.20
CA LYS A 202 -24.19 -12.96 -12.47
C LYS A 202 -25.33 -11.96 -12.63
N ALA A 203 -25.05 -10.66 -12.79
CA ALA A 203 -26.06 -9.68 -13.16
C ALA A 203 -26.68 -9.95 -14.55
N LYS A 204 -25.89 -10.40 -15.53
CA LYS A 204 -26.40 -10.85 -16.84
C LYS A 204 -27.28 -12.09 -16.70
N ARG A 205 -26.97 -13.00 -15.78
CA ARG A 205 -27.85 -14.15 -15.51
C ARG A 205 -29.15 -13.73 -14.84
N SER A 206 -29.07 -12.86 -13.83
CA SER A 206 -30.23 -12.26 -13.19
C SER A 206 -31.14 -11.57 -14.21
N ARG A 207 -30.55 -10.92 -15.23
CA ARG A 207 -31.29 -10.38 -16.37
C ARG A 207 -32.14 -11.42 -17.07
N SER A 208 -31.54 -12.53 -17.48
CA SER A 208 -32.28 -13.60 -18.15
C SER A 208 -33.44 -14.14 -17.31
N LEU A 209 -33.34 -14.13 -15.98
CA LEU A 209 -34.43 -14.56 -15.10
C LEU A 209 -35.58 -13.54 -15.08
N PHE A 210 -35.27 -12.25 -14.90
CA PHE A 210 -36.29 -11.20 -14.89
C PHE A 210 -36.95 -10.99 -16.25
N ASP A 211 -36.21 -11.18 -17.35
CA ASP A 211 -36.76 -11.11 -18.70
C ASP A 211 -37.82 -12.22 -18.89
N LYS A 212 -37.55 -13.45 -18.44
CA LYS A 212 -38.54 -14.55 -18.46
C LYS A 212 -39.78 -14.28 -17.61
N VAL A 213 -39.61 -13.69 -16.42
CA VAL A 213 -40.74 -13.29 -15.57
C VAL A 213 -41.58 -12.21 -16.26
N SER A 214 -40.94 -11.25 -16.93
CA SER A 214 -41.61 -10.19 -17.67
C SER A 214 -42.34 -10.71 -18.91
N ASP A 215 -41.74 -11.66 -19.64
CA ASP A 215 -42.37 -12.32 -20.79
C ASP A 215 -43.61 -13.09 -20.34
N PHE A 216 -43.50 -13.85 -19.23
CA PHE A 216 -44.62 -14.57 -18.63
C PHE A 216 -45.76 -13.62 -18.19
N ALA A 217 -45.42 -12.51 -17.54
CA ALA A 217 -46.42 -11.50 -17.15
C ALA A 217 -47.09 -10.85 -18.38
N SER A 218 -46.34 -10.58 -19.44
CA SER A 218 -46.89 -10.07 -20.71
C SER A 218 -47.86 -11.06 -21.34
N ASP A 219 -47.48 -12.35 -21.39
CA ASP A 219 -48.34 -13.43 -21.88
C ASP A 219 -49.66 -13.48 -21.10
N ILE A 220 -49.60 -13.32 -19.77
CA ILE A 220 -50.79 -13.27 -18.92
C ILE A 220 -51.66 -12.07 -19.28
N VAL A 221 -51.10 -10.86 -19.43
CA VAL A 221 -51.87 -9.67 -19.84
C VAL A 221 -52.55 -9.88 -21.18
N ASP A 222 -51.84 -10.48 -22.14
CA ASP A 222 -52.38 -10.75 -23.47
C ASP A 222 -53.50 -11.78 -23.43
N ILE A 223 -53.34 -12.84 -22.63
CA ILE A 223 -54.36 -13.87 -22.42
C ILE A 223 -55.58 -13.25 -21.74
N THR A 224 -55.44 -12.57 -20.60
CA THR A 224 -56.58 -11.99 -19.88
C THR A 224 -57.29 -10.91 -20.70
N THR A 225 -56.55 -10.08 -21.44
CA THR A 225 -57.13 -9.07 -22.35
C THR A 225 -57.89 -9.75 -23.50
N SER A 226 -57.36 -10.85 -24.04
CA SER A 226 -58.03 -11.64 -25.07
C SER A 226 -59.33 -12.23 -24.51
N PHE A 227 -59.33 -12.69 -23.25
CA PHE A 227 -60.52 -13.24 -22.59
C PHE A 227 -61.64 -12.22 -22.44
N HIS A 228 -61.31 -10.95 -22.21
CA HIS A 228 -62.31 -9.86 -22.19
C HIS A 228 -62.94 -9.57 -23.56
N LYS A 229 -62.27 -9.96 -24.66
CA LYS A 229 -62.67 -9.70 -26.05
C LYS A 229 -63.11 -10.98 -26.78
N LEU A 230 -63.25 -12.10 -26.06
CA LEU A 230 -63.33 -13.43 -26.64
C LEU A 230 -64.56 -13.61 -27.53
N GLN A 231 -64.32 -14.05 -28.78
CA GLN A 231 -65.33 -14.71 -29.61
C GLN A 231 -65.27 -16.22 -29.35
N VAL A 232 -66.39 -16.92 -29.54
CA VAL A 232 -66.51 -18.37 -29.24
C VAL A 232 -65.43 -19.22 -29.94
N GLN A 233 -65.02 -18.82 -31.14
CA GLN A 233 -64.00 -19.50 -31.95
C GLN A 233 -62.57 -19.43 -31.38
N ASP A 234 -62.26 -18.43 -30.55
CA ASP A 234 -60.91 -18.23 -30.00
C ASP A 234 -60.75 -18.83 -28.58
N VAL A 235 -61.83 -19.36 -27.99
CA VAL A 235 -61.86 -19.89 -26.63
C VAL A 235 -60.90 -21.07 -26.45
N VAL A 236 -60.85 -21.99 -27.43
CA VAL A 236 -60.02 -23.20 -27.36
C VAL A 236 -58.51 -22.91 -27.42
N PRO A 237 -57.98 -22.14 -28.39
CA PRO A 237 -56.56 -21.80 -28.39
C PRO A 237 -56.15 -20.94 -27.18
N LYS A 238 -57.00 -20.01 -26.74
CA LYS A 238 -56.71 -19.15 -25.58
C LYS A 238 -56.79 -19.90 -24.25
N SER A 239 -57.70 -20.85 -24.10
CA SER A 239 -57.71 -21.75 -22.94
C SER A 239 -56.47 -22.62 -22.89
N ARG A 240 -55.95 -23.14 -24.01
CA ARG A 240 -54.66 -23.87 -24.00
C ARG A 240 -53.49 -22.99 -23.53
N GLN A 241 -53.42 -21.74 -23.99
CA GLN A 241 -52.41 -20.79 -23.54
C GLN A 241 -52.54 -20.52 -22.03
N LEU A 242 -53.75 -20.27 -21.54
CA LEU A 242 -54.01 -20.11 -20.11
C LEU A 242 -53.57 -21.33 -19.30
N ILE A 243 -53.89 -22.54 -19.77
CA ILE A 243 -53.48 -23.80 -19.11
C ILE A 243 -51.97 -23.93 -19.06
N ARG A 244 -51.26 -23.57 -20.14
CA ARG A 244 -49.79 -23.54 -20.14
C ARG A 244 -49.28 -22.55 -19.10
N CYS A 245 -49.83 -21.34 -19.04
CA CYS A 245 -49.41 -20.34 -18.05
C CYS A 245 -49.65 -20.82 -16.61
N LEU A 246 -50.78 -21.49 -16.36
CA LEU A 246 -51.11 -22.09 -15.07
C LEU A 246 -50.10 -23.17 -14.64
N ARG A 247 -49.62 -24.00 -15.58
CA ARG A 247 -48.58 -25.02 -15.31
C ARG A 247 -47.25 -24.38 -14.96
N MET A 248 -46.90 -23.30 -15.66
CA MET A 248 -45.65 -22.58 -15.42
C MET A 248 -45.67 -21.74 -14.14
N THR A 249 -46.83 -21.55 -13.49
CA THR A 249 -46.97 -20.71 -12.28
C THR A 249 -45.98 -21.11 -11.18
N ASP A 250 -45.88 -22.40 -10.85
CA ASP A 250 -44.96 -22.89 -9.80
C ASP A 250 -43.48 -22.71 -10.19
N VAL A 251 -43.16 -22.97 -11.46
CA VAL A 251 -41.80 -22.78 -11.99
C VAL A 251 -41.43 -21.30 -11.95
N MET A 252 -42.34 -20.41 -12.38
CA MET A 252 -42.13 -18.97 -12.39
C MET A 252 -42.07 -18.40 -10.97
N LYS A 253 -42.80 -18.97 -10.01
CA LYS A 253 -42.71 -18.63 -8.59
C LYS A 253 -41.31 -18.91 -8.04
N GLN A 254 -40.78 -20.10 -8.32
CA GLN A 254 -39.41 -20.46 -7.96
C GLN A 254 -38.38 -19.59 -8.70
N LEU A 255 -38.62 -19.28 -9.98
CA LEU A 255 -37.76 -18.44 -10.80
C LEU A 255 -37.69 -17.00 -10.25
N SER A 256 -38.82 -16.38 -9.92
CA SER A 256 -38.89 -15.04 -9.32
C SER A 256 -38.20 -15.00 -7.96
N GLN A 257 -38.42 -16.00 -7.11
CA GLN A 257 -37.73 -16.09 -5.82
C GLN A 257 -36.22 -16.29 -5.98
N ALA A 258 -35.78 -17.11 -6.94
CA ALA A 258 -34.37 -17.32 -7.25
C ALA A 258 -33.73 -16.02 -7.77
N ALA A 259 -34.41 -15.30 -8.69
CA ALA A 259 -33.97 -14.01 -9.20
C ALA A 259 -33.84 -12.96 -8.09
N GLY A 260 -34.81 -12.89 -7.18
CA GLY A 260 -34.78 -12.01 -6.01
C GLY A 260 -33.61 -12.31 -5.06
N ARG A 261 -33.37 -13.59 -4.75
CA ARG A 261 -32.22 -14.02 -3.93
C ARG A 261 -30.89 -13.66 -4.59
N LEU A 262 -30.74 -13.93 -5.89
CA LEU A 262 -29.54 -13.59 -6.65
C LEU A 262 -29.30 -12.08 -6.68
N MET A 263 -30.36 -11.29 -6.91
CA MET A 263 -30.23 -9.84 -6.92
C MET A 263 -29.78 -9.30 -5.55
N LYS A 264 -30.38 -9.81 -4.46
CA LYS A 264 -30.03 -9.42 -3.11
C LYS A 264 -28.54 -9.67 -2.81
N ILE A 265 -28.02 -10.85 -3.15
CA ILE A 265 -26.61 -11.16 -2.88
C ILE A 265 -25.65 -10.35 -3.76
N LEU A 266 -26.05 -9.99 -4.99
CA LEU A 266 -25.27 -9.08 -5.85
C LEU A 266 -25.21 -7.67 -5.29
N ILE A 267 -26.32 -7.19 -4.71
CA ILE A 267 -26.38 -5.92 -3.99
C ILE A 267 -25.48 -5.96 -2.76
N ASP A 268 -25.52 -7.04 -1.98
CA ASP A 268 -24.64 -7.22 -0.83
C ASP A 268 -23.16 -7.21 -1.25
N LEU A 269 -22.80 -7.94 -2.31
CA LEU A 269 -21.44 -7.95 -2.89
C LEU A 269 -20.99 -6.53 -3.23
N PHE A 270 -21.86 -5.79 -3.92
CA PHE A 270 -21.57 -4.45 -4.36
C PHE A 270 -21.38 -3.47 -3.20
N GLN A 271 -22.25 -3.53 -2.17
CA GLN A 271 -22.14 -2.70 -0.97
C GLN A 271 -20.83 -2.97 -0.20
N HIS A 272 -20.50 -4.25 0.03
CA HIS A 272 -19.27 -4.64 0.71
C HIS A 272 -18.04 -4.17 -0.06
N MET A 273 -18.08 -4.27 -1.39
CA MET A 273 -16.99 -3.82 -2.25
C MET A 273 -16.81 -2.31 -2.17
N ALA A 274 -17.90 -1.55 -2.34
CA ALA A 274 -17.88 -0.10 -2.30
C ALA A 274 -17.39 0.42 -0.94
N GLU A 275 -17.82 -0.20 0.16
CA GLU A 275 -17.33 0.13 1.51
C GLU A 275 -15.85 -0.18 1.68
N ARG A 276 -15.39 -1.37 1.23
CA ARG A 276 -13.99 -1.77 1.43
C ARG A 276 -13.03 -0.98 0.56
N ILE A 277 -13.40 -0.70 -0.70
CA ILE A 277 -12.66 0.17 -1.60
C ILE A 277 -12.57 1.59 -1.03
N SER A 278 -13.68 2.14 -0.52
CA SER A 278 -13.68 3.45 0.16
C SER A 278 -12.72 3.47 1.35
N LYS A 279 -12.74 2.44 2.22
CA LYS A 279 -11.78 2.32 3.34
C LYS A 279 -10.32 2.26 2.87
N LEU A 280 -10.04 1.53 1.79
CA LEU A 280 -8.70 1.42 1.22
C LEU A 280 -8.22 2.80 0.75
N TRP A 281 -9.07 3.55 0.03
CA TRP A 281 -8.70 4.87 -0.45
C TRP A 281 -8.56 5.91 0.65
N SER A 282 -9.45 5.93 1.64
CA SER A 282 -9.28 6.79 2.82
C SER A 282 -7.99 6.49 3.55
N ALA A 283 -7.59 5.22 3.62
CA ALA A 283 -6.31 4.84 4.20
C ALA A 283 -5.13 5.33 3.37
N LEU A 284 -5.20 5.25 2.05
CA LEU A 284 -4.16 5.74 1.15
C LEU A 284 -4.04 7.27 1.19
N ALA A 285 -5.16 7.99 1.27
CA ALA A 285 -5.19 9.43 1.48
C ALA A 285 -4.54 9.81 2.81
N PHE A 286 -4.88 9.10 3.89
CA PHE A 286 -4.24 9.29 5.20
C PHE A 286 -2.73 9.03 5.12
N ALA A 287 -2.30 7.94 4.48
CA ALA A 287 -0.88 7.64 4.29
C ALA A 287 -0.16 8.76 3.52
N LYS A 288 -0.80 9.31 2.48
CA LYS A 288 -0.30 10.45 1.71
C LYS A 288 -0.10 11.68 2.58
N ASP A 289 -1.09 12.02 3.42
CA ASP A 289 -1.00 13.16 4.33
C ASP A 289 0.12 12.97 5.37
N CYS A 290 0.26 11.77 5.93
CA CYS A 290 1.37 11.43 6.82
C CYS A 290 2.73 11.60 6.13
N MET A 291 2.87 11.15 4.89
CA MET A 291 4.12 11.24 4.14
C MET A 291 4.45 12.69 3.75
N GLN A 292 3.43 13.47 3.41
CA GLN A 292 3.58 14.90 3.14
C GLN A 292 4.08 15.66 4.36
N ASP A 293 3.62 15.30 5.56
CA ASP A 293 4.12 15.87 6.82
C ASP A 293 5.58 15.47 7.08
N CYS A 294 5.94 14.21 6.84
CA CYS A 294 7.31 13.72 6.97
C CYS A 294 8.28 14.42 6.00
N LEU A 295 7.81 14.84 4.81
CA LEU A 295 8.63 15.43 3.76
C LEU A 295 9.39 16.69 4.22
N VAL A 296 8.77 17.50 5.09
CA VAL A 296 9.40 18.72 5.63
C VAL A 296 10.61 18.36 6.47
N HIS A 297 10.45 17.41 7.40
CA HIS A 297 11.53 16.95 8.27
C HIS A 297 12.69 16.33 7.50
N VAL A 298 12.38 15.54 6.47
CA VAL A 298 13.41 14.91 5.62
C VAL A 298 14.23 15.94 4.87
N LYS A 299 13.61 16.99 4.34
CA LYS A 299 14.31 18.08 3.64
C LYS A 299 15.22 18.86 4.59
N ASP A 300 14.72 19.18 5.78
CA ASP A 300 15.48 19.90 6.80
C ASP A 300 16.73 19.10 7.23
N VAL A 301 16.56 17.81 7.55
CA VAL A 301 17.67 16.94 7.95
C VAL A 301 18.70 16.81 6.83
N ARG A 302 18.27 16.62 5.57
CA ARG A 302 19.20 16.53 4.44
C ARG A 302 20.07 17.78 4.30
N GLN A 303 19.48 18.95 4.49
CA GLN A 303 20.22 20.22 4.44
C GLN A 303 21.20 20.31 5.62
N LEU A 304 20.74 20.03 6.83
CA LEU A 304 21.59 20.04 8.03
C LEU A 304 22.75 19.06 7.95
N CYS A 305 22.57 17.86 7.39
CA CYS A 305 23.67 16.92 7.18
C CYS A 305 24.71 17.46 6.19
N THR A 306 24.27 18.20 5.17
CA THR A 306 25.18 18.84 4.20
C THR A 306 26.02 19.90 4.91
N ASP A 307 25.38 20.75 5.70
CA ASP A 307 26.05 21.81 6.46
C ASP A 307 27.01 21.22 7.51
N ALA A 308 26.57 20.20 8.25
CA ALA A 308 27.37 19.49 9.26
C ALA A 308 28.61 18.80 8.64
N LYS A 309 28.46 18.21 7.45
CA LYS A 309 29.57 17.60 6.70
C LYS A 309 30.61 18.65 6.30
N ASP A 310 30.18 19.77 5.73
CA ASP A 310 31.06 20.86 5.31
C ASP A 310 31.81 21.46 6.50
N LYS A 311 31.15 21.60 7.66
CA LYS A 311 31.81 22.02 8.90
C LYS A 311 32.80 20.96 9.41
N SER A 312 32.45 19.67 9.37
CA SER A 312 33.35 18.59 9.79
C SER A 312 34.65 18.57 8.97
N MET A 313 34.59 18.81 7.66
CA MET A 313 35.78 18.88 6.79
C MET A 313 36.69 20.07 7.13
N ASN A 314 36.11 21.20 7.50
CA ASN A 314 36.86 22.37 7.95
C ASN A 314 37.54 22.10 9.31
N LEU A 315 36.86 21.42 10.25
CA LEU A 315 37.45 21.04 11.53
C LEU A 315 38.59 20.04 11.34
N LEU A 316 38.43 19.07 10.44
CA LEU A 316 39.47 18.12 10.06
C LEU A 316 40.73 18.86 9.58
N THR A 317 40.56 19.81 8.67
CA THR A 317 41.66 20.63 8.12
C THR A 317 42.37 21.42 9.22
N LYS A 318 41.62 22.08 10.13
CA LYS A 318 42.20 22.82 11.26
C LYS A 318 42.91 21.92 12.25
N SER A 319 42.37 20.73 12.53
CA SER A 319 42.99 19.76 13.45
C SER A 319 44.30 19.20 12.89
N GLN A 320 44.35 18.95 11.58
CA GLN A 320 45.59 18.55 10.89
C GLN A 320 46.65 19.66 10.91
N ALA A 321 46.24 20.93 10.76
CA ALA A 321 47.17 22.06 10.89
C ALA A 321 47.77 22.16 12.30
N ILE A 322 46.93 22.08 13.35
CA ILE A 322 47.37 22.08 14.76
C ILE A 322 48.30 20.89 15.01
N ARG A 323 47.95 19.69 14.51
CA ARG A 323 48.80 18.52 14.61
C ARG A 323 50.17 18.77 13.98
N GLY A 324 50.23 19.30 12.77
CA GLY A 324 51.49 19.59 12.07
C GLY A 324 52.37 20.57 12.83
N GLN A 325 51.77 21.60 13.43
CA GLN A 325 52.48 22.54 14.29
C GLN A 325 53.00 21.86 15.56
N LEU A 326 52.20 21.01 16.23
CA LEU A 326 52.62 20.26 17.42
C LEU A 326 53.67 19.18 17.11
N ASP A 327 53.65 18.57 15.93
CA ASP A 327 54.60 17.54 15.53
C ASP A 327 56.01 18.13 15.38
N SER A 328 56.10 19.35 14.85
CA SER A 328 57.35 20.13 14.80
C SER A 328 57.95 20.42 16.19
N VAL A 329 57.17 20.23 17.27
CA VAL A 329 57.61 20.40 18.65
C VAL A 329 58.38 19.20 19.18
N GLY A 330 58.14 18.02 18.61
CA GLY A 330 58.82 16.78 18.98
C GLY A 330 60.34 16.84 18.83
N ASP A 331 60.84 17.69 17.94
CA ASP A 331 62.26 17.79 17.55
C ASP A 331 63.11 18.75 18.42
N ILE A 332 62.56 19.25 19.53
CA ILE A 332 63.21 20.08 20.58
C ILE A 332 64.31 21.02 20.04
N ASN A 333 63.92 22.07 19.33
CA ASN A 333 64.80 23.18 18.94
C ASN A 333 64.15 24.55 19.26
N MET A 334 64.89 25.66 19.28
CA MET A 334 64.32 27.00 19.59
C MET A 334 63.09 27.37 18.74
N LYS A 335 63.01 26.89 17.48
CA LYS A 335 61.85 27.11 16.61
C LYS A 335 60.61 26.36 17.12
N SER A 336 60.76 25.14 17.64
CA SER A 336 59.65 24.39 18.26
C SER A 336 59.00 25.10 19.44
N LEU A 337 59.79 25.73 20.32
CA LEU A 337 59.28 26.49 21.45
C LEU A 337 58.55 27.75 21.00
N GLN A 338 59.02 28.36 19.91
CA GLN A 338 58.32 29.46 19.28
C GLN A 338 56.99 29.00 18.67
N SER A 339 56.92 27.83 18.03
CA SER A 339 55.67 27.23 17.54
C SER A 339 54.68 26.89 18.67
N VAL A 340 55.16 26.37 19.82
CA VAL A 340 54.29 26.20 21.01
C VAL A 340 53.81 27.53 21.55
N ARG A 341 54.68 28.54 21.56
CA ARG A 341 54.31 29.90 21.98
C ARG A 341 53.28 30.50 21.02
N GLU A 342 53.44 30.34 19.72
CA GLU A 342 52.50 30.78 18.69
C GLU A 342 51.19 30.00 18.77
N LEU A 343 51.19 28.70 19.07
CA LEU A 343 49.97 27.93 19.36
C LEU A 343 49.27 28.36 20.66
N ALA A 344 50.04 28.63 21.72
CA ALA A 344 49.53 29.01 23.04
C ALA A 344 49.03 30.46 23.10
N SER A 345 49.71 31.36 22.37
CA SER A 345 49.35 32.78 22.25
C SER A 345 48.46 33.09 21.05
N GLY A 346 48.45 32.18 20.06
CA GLY A 346 47.75 32.35 18.80
C GLY A 346 46.27 32.12 18.90
N GLY A 347 45.55 32.83 18.03
CA GLY A 347 44.13 32.64 17.83
C GLY A 347 43.76 31.24 17.35
N GLU A 348 44.69 30.46 16.79
CA GLU A 348 44.39 29.22 16.04
C GLU A 348 43.73 28.11 16.87
N ILE A 349 44.21 27.82 18.10
CA ILE A 349 43.53 26.85 18.99
C ILE A 349 42.18 27.41 19.43
N GLN A 350 42.09 28.72 19.70
CA GLN A 350 40.83 29.35 20.08
C GLN A 350 39.82 29.39 18.93
N GLU A 351 40.30 29.58 17.70
CA GLU A 351 39.54 29.51 16.47
C GLU A 351 39.07 28.08 16.22
N ALA A 352 39.93 27.08 16.43
CA ALA A 352 39.54 25.68 16.34
C ALA A 352 38.48 25.33 17.39
N ILE A 353 38.59 25.85 18.62
CA ILE A 353 37.56 25.68 19.66
C ILE A 353 36.26 26.40 19.28
N ASN A 354 36.32 27.66 18.83
CA ASN A 354 35.13 28.40 18.42
C ASN A 354 34.47 27.73 17.22
N PHE A 355 35.27 27.19 16.30
CA PHE A 355 34.80 26.44 15.16
C PHE A 355 34.18 25.10 15.58
N ALA A 356 34.82 24.37 16.50
CA ALA A 356 34.29 23.13 17.05
C ALA A 356 32.98 23.36 17.82
N LYS A 357 32.83 24.47 18.54
CA LYS A 357 31.57 24.87 19.20
C LYS A 357 30.47 25.20 18.18
N ASN A 358 30.78 25.99 17.16
CA ASN A 358 29.80 26.28 16.10
C ASN A 358 29.43 25.00 15.31
N MET A 359 30.36 24.07 15.17
CA MET A 359 30.10 22.75 14.60
C MET A 359 29.25 21.91 15.54
N ASP A 360 29.48 21.96 16.86
CA ASP A 360 28.65 21.33 17.89
C ASP A 360 27.19 21.73 17.73
N ASP A 361 26.90 23.04 17.67
CA ASP A 361 25.52 23.53 17.53
C ASP A 361 24.83 22.95 16.27
N ILE A 362 25.53 22.93 15.12
CA ILE A 362 24.99 22.42 13.86
C ILE A 362 24.87 20.89 13.86
N VAL A 363 25.86 20.19 14.43
CA VAL A 363 25.86 18.73 14.51
C VAL A 363 24.79 18.26 15.49
N LEU A 364 24.65 18.89 16.66
CA LEU A 364 23.60 18.59 17.64
C LEU A 364 22.21 18.91 17.10
N GLU A 365 22.05 20.01 16.37
CA GLU A 365 20.79 20.30 15.68
C GLU A 365 20.50 19.24 14.60
N CYS A 366 21.51 18.84 13.83
CA CYS A 366 21.41 17.79 12.82
C CYS A 366 21.02 16.44 13.43
N THR A 367 21.68 16.00 14.51
CA THR A 367 21.40 14.73 15.18
C THR A 367 20.00 14.73 15.80
N SER A 368 19.65 15.80 16.52
CA SER A 368 18.32 15.99 17.12
C SER A 368 17.20 15.97 16.07
N LYS A 369 17.36 16.73 14.97
CA LYS A 369 16.39 16.74 13.86
C LYS A 369 16.33 15.40 13.13
N SER A 370 17.45 14.68 13.01
CA SER A 370 17.49 13.33 12.42
C SER A 370 16.69 12.34 13.25
N VAL A 371 16.84 12.35 14.58
CA VAL A 371 16.04 11.53 15.49
C VAL A 371 14.55 11.88 15.35
N ALA A 372 14.21 13.17 15.39
CA ALA A 372 12.82 13.63 15.23
C ALA A 372 12.21 13.24 13.87
N MET A 373 12.98 13.33 12.79
CA MET A 373 12.57 12.88 11.45
C MET A 373 12.27 11.38 11.46
N VAL A 374 13.16 10.56 12.03
CA VAL A 374 12.92 9.11 12.13
C VAL A 374 11.67 8.84 12.95
N ASP A 375 11.52 9.46 14.13
CA ASP A 375 10.34 9.28 14.97
C ASP A 375 9.04 9.62 14.23
N ARG A 376 9.04 10.72 13.46
CA ARG A 376 7.87 11.12 12.69
C ARG A 376 7.55 10.15 11.56
N VAL A 377 8.56 9.64 10.85
CA VAL A 377 8.38 8.61 9.80
C VAL A 377 7.85 7.30 10.40
N VAL A 378 8.40 6.86 11.53
CA VAL A 378 7.96 5.67 12.28
C VAL A 378 6.52 5.84 12.75
N GLU A 379 6.17 7.01 13.30
CA GLU A 379 4.82 7.33 13.75
C GLU A 379 3.83 7.35 12.58
N GLY A 380 4.17 8.02 11.48
CA GLY A 380 3.36 8.04 10.25
C GLY A 380 3.07 6.64 9.72
N PHE A 381 4.08 5.76 9.77
CA PHE A 381 3.90 4.36 9.38
C PHE A 381 3.04 3.56 10.37
N ARG A 382 3.27 3.69 11.69
CA ARG A 382 2.48 2.98 12.71
C ARG A 382 1.01 3.38 12.71
N ASN A 383 0.72 4.62 12.32
CA ASN A 383 -0.64 5.12 12.18
C ASN A 383 -1.31 4.70 10.87
N MET A 384 -0.59 4.06 9.94
CA MET A 384 -1.20 3.58 8.70
C MET A 384 -2.32 2.58 9.00
N PRO A 385 -3.48 2.73 8.36
CA PRO A 385 -4.58 1.79 8.57
C PRO A 385 -4.18 0.36 8.18
N GLN A 386 -4.66 -0.60 8.96
CA GLN A 386 -4.32 -2.02 8.80
C GLN A 386 -4.59 -2.55 7.39
N ILE A 387 -5.59 -2.02 6.67
CA ILE A 387 -5.89 -2.43 5.28
C ILE A 387 -4.71 -2.22 4.32
N LEU A 388 -3.76 -1.34 4.65
CA LEU A 388 -2.53 -1.10 3.87
C LEU A 388 -1.37 -1.97 4.30
N THR A 389 -1.27 -2.28 5.59
CA THR A 389 -0.11 -2.94 6.20
C THR A 389 -0.33 -4.43 6.43
N GLU A 390 -1.56 -4.91 6.36
CA GLU A 390 -1.91 -6.32 6.52
C GLU A 390 -1.27 -7.18 5.42
N GLY A 391 -0.46 -8.16 5.85
CA GLY A 391 0.32 -9.01 4.95
C GLY A 391 1.67 -8.44 4.53
N ILE A 392 2.01 -7.23 4.97
CA ILE A 392 3.35 -6.63 4.80
C ILE A 392 4.10 -6.75 6.12
N GLU A 393 5.01 -7.71 6.22
CA GLU A 393 5.87 -7.84 7.40
C GLU A 393 7.04 -6.85 7.33
N PRO A 394 7.20 -5.94 8.31
CA PRO A 394 8.31 -4.98 8.31
C PRO A 394 9.69 -5.66 8.32
N ALA A 395 9.80 -6.81 9.00
CA ALA A 395 11.02 -7.61 9.07
C ALA A 395 11.33 -8.35 7.75
N ALA A 396 10.33 -8.62 6.93
CA ALA A 396 10.49 -9.28 5.63
C ALA A 396 10.90 -8.31 4.50
N ALA A 397 10.83 -6.99 4.74
CA ALA A 397 11.31 -5.97 3.79
C ALA A 397 12.83 -6.07 3.53
N GLY A 398 13.54 -6.88 4.32
CA GLY A 398 14.90 -7.34 4.06
C GLY A 398 15.98 -6.31 4.41
N LYS A 399 17.08 -6.80 4.99
CA LYS A 399 18.35 -6.07 4.99
C LYS A 399 18.92 -6.20 3.57
N GLU A 400 19.20 -5.09 2.91
CA GLU A 400 19.95 -5.12 1.66
C GLU A 400 21.46 -5.15 1.92
N ASP A 401 22.22 -5.71 0.99
CA ASP A 401 23.69 -5.65 1.01
C ASP A 401 24.22 -4.20 1.05
N SER A 402 23.38 -3.24 0.68
CA SER A 402 23.70 -1.81 0.70
C SER A 402 23.42 -1.10 2.03
N ASP A 403 22.82 -1.80 3.00
CA ASP A 403 22.45 -1.24 4.30
C ASP A 403 23.66 -1.12 5.23
N PRO A 404 23.79 0.01 5.94
CA PRO A 404 24.93 0.23 6.82
C PRO A 404 24.93 -0.71 8.03
N GLU A 405 26.12 -1.00 8.55
CA GLU A 405 26.30 -1.75 9.79
C GLU A 405 26.37 -0.81 11.00
N PRO A 406 25.95 -1.27 12.20
CA PRO A 406 26.17 -0.52 13.43
C PRO A 406 27.64 -0.16 13.60
N VAL A 407 27.89 1.11 13.90
CA VAL A 407 29.21 1.62 14.27
C VAL A 407 29.30 1.53 15.80
N ASP A 408 30.46 1.17 16.33
CA ASP A 408 30.73 1.25 17.76
C ASP A 408 31.81 2.31 17.99
N VAL A 409 31.42 3.44 18.58
CA VAL A 409 32.30 4.57 18.87
C VAL A 409 32.81 4.57 20.31
N GLU A 410 32.50 3.57 21.14
CA GLU A 410 32.84 3.61 22.57
C GLU A 410 34.36 3.60 22.78
N ASN A 411 35.07 2.75 22.03
CA ASN A 411 36.54 2.73 22.04
C ASN A 411 37.12 4.07 21.57
N ASP A 412 36.49 4.70 20.57
CA ASP A 412 36.93 5.99 20.04
C ASP A 412 36.79 7.11 21.07
N ILE A 413 35.70 7.12 21.84
CA ILE A 413 35.47 8.07 22.93
C ILE A 413 36.49 7.84 24.05
N GLN A 414 36.74 6.58 24.42
CA GLN A 414 37.72 6.25 25.45
C GLN A 414 39.14 6.71 25.08
N GLU A 415 39.56 6.50 23.82
CA GLU A 415 40.85 6.99 23.31
C GLU A 415 40.99 8.52 23.45
N LEU A 416 39.93 9.27 23.16
CA LEU A 416 39.93 10.74 23.29
C LEU A 416 40.00 11.19 24.76
N GLU A 417 39.27 10.52 25.66
CA GLU A 417 39.31 10.81 27.10
C GLU A 417 40.68 10.47 27.72
N GLU A 418 41.31 9.37 27.30
CA GLU A 418 42.67 9.03 27.71
C GLU A 418 43.68 10.07 27.23
N ALA A 419 43.57 10.53 25.98
CA ALA A 419 44.39 11.61 25.45
C ALA A 419 44.20 12.91 26.24
N LYS A 420 42.95 13.26 26.60
CA LYS A 420 42.61 14.44 27.40
C LYS A 420 43.28 14.38 28.78
N ARG A 421 43.13 13.26 29.51
CA ARG A 421 43.78 13.05 30.81
C ARG A 421 45.30 13.12 30.71
N ALA A 422 45.88 12.59 29.63
CA ALA A 422 47.32 12.67 29.39
C ALA A 422 47.80 14.11 29.17
N ILE A 423 47.03 14.95 28.47
CA ILE A 423 47.35 16.37 28.28
C ILE A 423 47.27 17.14 29.61
N GLU A 424 46.20 16.93 30.38
CA GLU A 424 45.97 17.62 31.65
C GLU A 424 47.08 17.33 32.67
N SER A 425 47.50 16.07 32.76
CA SER A 425 48.51 15.61 33.73
C SER A 425 49.96 15.84 33.32
N ALA A 426 50.25 16.12 32.05
CA ALA A 426 51.62 16.21 31.56
C ALA A 426 52.32 17.56 31.81
N ASN A 427 53.65 17.57 31.75
CA ASN A 427 54.46 18.80 31.61
C ASN A 427 54.41 19.31 30.16
N VAL A 428 55.07 20.44 29.83
CA VAL A 428 55.01 21.09 28.49
C VAL A 428 55.26 20.09 27.34
N ILE A 429 56.34 19.32 27.42
CA ILE A 429 56.76 18.40 26.34
C ILE A 429 55.80 17.19 26.28
N GLY A 430 55.42 16.65 27.44
CA GLY A 430 54.45 15.57 27.51
C GLY A 430 53.07 15.99 27.00
N ALA A 431 52.64 17.22 27.29
CA ALA A 431 51.37 17.79 26.84
C ALA A 431 51.40 18.04 25.32
N ALA A 432 52.53 18.48 24.76
CA ALA A 432 52.69 18.58 23.30
C ALA A 432 52.60 17.21 22.63
N LYS A 433 53.32 16.18 23.13
CA LYS A 433 53.25 14.80 22.59
C LYS A 433 51.88 14.16 22.75
N ALA A 434 51.22 14.36 23.90
CA ALA A 434 49.85 13.93 24.14
C ALA A 434 48.88 14.69 23.22
N GLY A 435 49.13 15.98 22.98
CA GLY A 435 48.42 16.82 22.01
C GLY A 435 48.52 16.28 20.59
N VAL A 436 49.71 15.93 20.09
CA VAL A 436 49.87 15.32 18.75
C VAL A 436 49.00 14.07 18.61
N ARG A 437 49.06 13.17 19.61
CA ARG A 437 48.23 11.95 19.63
C ARG A 437 46.74 12.29 19.70
N GLY A 438 46.35 13.22 20.58
CA GLY A 438 44.97 13.68 20.73
C GLY A 438 44.41 14.27 19.44
N PHE A 439 45.12 15.22 18.81
CA PHE A 439 44.68 15.83 17.56
C PHE A 439 44.72 14.86 16.37
N SER A 440 45.61 13.87 16.37
CA SER A 440 45.56 12.76 15.40
C SER A 440 44.30 11.92 15.60
N GLY A 441 43.95 11.62 16.85
CA GLY A 441 42.69 10.96 17.22
C GLY A 441 41.49 11.76 16.73
N VAL A 442 41.42 13.05 17.09
CA VAL A 442 40.37 13.98 16.62
C VAL A 442 40.21 13.94 15.12
N SER A 443 41.31 14.02 14.34
CA SER A 443 41.22 13.94 12.87
C SER A 443 40.57 12.64 12.40
N SER A 444 41.02 11.49 12.91
CA SER A 444 40.45 10.18 12.56
C SER A 444 38.96 10.08 12.96
N LYS A 445 38.60 10.58 14.15
CA LYS A 445 37.23 10.50 14.68
C LYS A 445 36.30 11.50 13.97
N THR A 446 36.82 12.65 13.56
CA THR A 446 36.08 13.61 12.69
C THR A 446 35.74 12.97 11.35
N THR A 447 36.65 12.17 10.77
CA THR A 447 36.34 11.37 9.56
C THR A 447 35.24 10.34 9.83
N ALA A 448 35.25 9.66 10.98
CA ALA A 448 34.18 8.75 11.37
C ALA A 448 32.83 9.45 11.51
N CYS A 449 32.76 10.61 12.21
CA CYS A 449 31.57 11.46 12.26
C CYS A 449 31.09 11.85 10.87
N SER A 450 32.00 12.28 9.98
CA SER A 450 31.65 12.67 8.62
C SER A 450 31.06 11.53 7.81
N ASN A 451 31.59 10.31 7.97
CA ASN A 451 31.04 9.10 7.33
C ASN A 451 29.63 8.78 7.84
N MET A 452 29.40 8.85 9.16
CA MET A 452 28.07 8.63 9.74
C MET A 452 27.06 9.70 9.30
N ILE A 453 27.46 10.99 9.28
CA ILE A 453 26.63 12.09 8.75
C ILE A 453 26.27 11.83 7.28
N GLN A 454 27.21 11.34 6.47
CA GLN A 454 26.94 10.99 5.08
C GLN A 454 25.97 9.82 4.94
N LEU A 455 26.00 8.84 5.85
CA LEU A 455 25.02 7.74 5.88
C LEU A 455 23.62 8.26 6.24
N ILE A 456 23.50 9.15 7.23
CA ILE A 456 22.23 9.81 7.59
C ILE A 456 21.72 10.65 6.41
N GLN A 457 22.61 11.39 5.73
CA GLN A 457 22.25 12.17 4.54
C GLN A 457 21.73 11.28 3.39
N LYS A 458 22.38 10.13 3.17
CA LYS A 458 21.94 9.14 2.18
C LYS A 458 20.56 8.59 2.55
N PHE A 459 20.36 8.19 3.80
CA PHE A 459 19.07 7.75 4.31
C PHE A 459 17.97 8.81 4.11
N ALA A 460 18.22 10.07 4.49
CA ALA A 460 17.27 11.16 4.26
C ALA A 460 16.98 11.37 2.77
N THR A 461 17.99 11.18 1.90
CA THR A 461 17.80 11.25 0.44
C THR A 461 16.95 10.10 -0.09
N ASP A 462 17.13 8.90 0.43
CA ASP A 462 16.34 7.74 0.05
C ASP A 462 14.90 7.90 0.55
N CYS A 463 14.69 8.31 1.81
CA CYS A 463 13.38 8.71 2.33
C CYS A 463 12.70 9.77 1.45
N LEU A 464 13.44 10.81 1.04
CA LEU A 464 12.92 11.86 0.17
C LEU A 464 12.42 11.29 -1.16
N LYS A 465 13.24 10.45 -1.82
CA LYS A 465 12.87 9.83 -3.09
C LYS A 465 11.66 8.91 -2.95
N THR A 466 11.61 8.10 -1.89
CA THR A 466 10.48 7.20 -1.63
C THR A 466 9.20 7.98 -1.39
N ILE A 467 9.25 9.04 -0.56
CA ILE A 467 8.11 9.92 -0.30
C ILE A 467 7.69 10.66 -1.56
N GLU A 468 8.60 11.31 -2.28
CA GLU A 468 8.27 12.02 -3.53
C GLU A 468 7.70 11.08 -4.59
N SER A 469 8.22 9.86 -4.69
CA SER A 469 7.68 8.81 -5.54
C SER A 469 6.28 8.37 -5.11
N PHE A 470 6.01 8.28 -3.80
CA PHE A 470 4.69 7.94 -3.26
C PHE A 470 3.68 9.08 -3.46
N MET A 471 4.14 10.33 -3.39
CA MET A 471 3.32 11.53 -3.62
C MET A 471 2.99 11.76 -5.10
N GLY A 472 3.74 11.14 -6.01
CA GLY A 472 3.52 11.18 -7.46
C GLY A 472 2.27 10.40 -7.90
N SER A 473 2.17 10.11 -9.20
CA SER A 473 1.17 9.20 -9.75
C SER A 473 1.56 7.75 -9.46
N TRP A 474 0.65 6.96 -8.88
CA TRP A 474 0.92 5.55 -8.60
C TRP A 474 -0.28 4.66 -8.91
N ASP A 475 0.02 3.46 -9.36
CA ASP A 475 -0.90 2.33 -9.36
C ASP A 475 -0.81 1.54 -8.04
N LEU A 476 -1.75 0.63 -7.80
CA LEU A 476 -1.83 -0.17 -6.58
C LEU A 476 -0.59 -1.05 -6.33
N GLU A 477 0.06 -1.53 -7.38
CA GLU A 477 1.26 -2.36 -7.29
C GLU A 477 2.46 -1.50 -6.87
N ALA A 478 2.61 -0.33 -7.49
CA ALA A 478 3.58 0.67 -7.10
C ALA A 478 3.37 1.12 -5.65
N ALA A 479 2.14 1.40 -5.21
CA ALA A 479 1.85 1.73 -3.81
C ALA A 479 2.28 0.64 -2.84
N THR A 480 2.02 -0.63 -3.19
CA THR A 480 2.44 -1.77 -2.37
C THR A 480 3.96 -1.80 -2.23
N HIS A 481 4.68 -1.67 -3.34
CA HIS A 481 6.14 -1.62 -3.32
C HIS A 481 6.67 -0.44 -2.51
N LYS A 482 6.06 0.74 -2.65
CA LYS A 482 6.46 1.94 -1.91
C LYS A 482 6.18 1.82 -0.41
N ILE A 483 5.08 1.20 -0.02
CA ILE A 483 4.79 0.92 1.40
C ILE A 483 5.81 -0.09 1.96
N MET A 484 6.21 -1.11 1.20
CA MET A 484 7.30 -2.01 1.61
C MET A 484 8.64 -1.27 1.75
N GLU A 485 8.96 -0.37 0.82
CA GLU A 485 10.15 0.48 0.88
C GLU A 485 10.12 1.37 2.14
N MET A 486 8.96 1.93 2.48
CA MET A 486 8.76 2.67 3.74
C MET A 486 8.95 1.78 4.97
N CYS A 487 8.47 0.53 4.98
CA CYS A 487 8.75 -0.41 6.07
C CYS A 487 10.25 -0.61 6.29
N ARG A 488 11.01 -0.73 5.20
CA ARG A 488 12.46 -0.86 5.23
C ARG A 488 13.12 0.38 5.83
N LEU A 489 12.69 1.56 5.38
CA LEU A 489 13.19 2.85 5.88
C LEU A 489 12.89 3.05 7.37
N VAL A 490 11.71 2.65 7.84
CA VAL A 490 11.34 2.65 9.26
C VAL A 490 12.29 1.76 10.07
N SER A 491 12.63 0.58 9.55
CA SER A 491 13.58 -0.35 10.20
C SER A 491 15.00 0.22 10.24
N LEU A 492 15.45 0.86 9.17
CA LEU A 492 16.74 1.56 9.10
C LEU A 492 16.79 2.80 9.99
N GLY A 493 15.63 3.41 10.28
CA GLY A 493 15.52 4.60 11.10
C GLY A 493 16.13 4.43 12.50
N GLU A 494 15.95 3.28 13.14
CA GLU A 494 16.54 3.01 14.46
C GLU A 494 18.08 3.00 14.42
N LEU A 495 18.66 2.47 13.34
CA LEU A 495 20.11 2.54 13.13
C LEU A 495 20.58 3.99 12.91
N MET A 496 19.79 4.81 12.20
CA MET A 496 20.12 6.22 12.00
C MET A 496 20.05 7.04 13.29
N LYS A 497 19.11 6.72 14.20
CA LYS A 497 19.07 7.29 15.54
C LYS A 497 20.33 6.95 16.33
N GLU A 498 20.76 5.69 16.26
CA GLU A 498 21.99 5.26 16.92
C GLU A 498 23.21 6.03 16.38
N PHE A 499 23.35 6.16 15.06
CA PHE A 499 24.40 6.99 14.45
C PHE A 499 24.33 8.45 14.91
N ALA A 500 23.14 9.04 14.97
CA ALA A 500 22.95 10.41 15.42
C ALA A 500 23.45 10.60 16.87
N ASN A 501 23.08 9.68 17.77
CA ASN A 501 23.53 9.70 19.17
C ASN A 501 25.06 9.51 19.28
N GLN A 502 25.63 8.63 18.46
CA GLN A 502 27.07 8.37 18.45
C GLN A 502 27.89 9.56 17.95
N ILE A 503 27.42 10.23 16.89
CA ILE A 503 28.03 11.47 16.37
C ILE A 503 28.04 12.54 17.47
N GLU A 504 26.93 12.72 18.18
CA GLU A 504 26.83 13.68 19.28
C GLU A 504 27.85 13.39 20.38
N ARG A 505 27.88 12.15 20.89
CA ARG A 505 28.82 11.73 21.94
C ARG A 505 30.28 11.93 21.53
N LEU A 506 30.62 11.57 20.29
CA LEU A 506 31.98 11.69 19.78
C LEU A 506 32.39 13.15 19.58
N THR A 507 31.45 14.01 19.15
CA THR A 507 31.67 15.46 18.98
C THR A 507 31.94 16.14 20.32
N ILE A 508 31.17 15.80 21.36
CA ILE A 508 31.39 16.31 22.72
C ILE A 508 32.79 15.92 23.22
N ALA A 509 33.19 14.65 23.09
CA ALA A 509 34.52 14.18 23.51
C ALA A 509 35.66 14.93 22.78
N MET A 510 35.54 15.17 21.48
CA MET A 510 36.52 15.95 20.71
C MET A 510 36.63 17.39 21.22
N ILE A 511 35.50 18.05 21.51
CA ILE A 511 35.45 19.42 22.03
C ILE A 511 36.09 19.51 23.41
N GLU A 512 35.83 18.55 24.29
CA GLU A 512 36.42 18.50 25.63
C GLU A 512 37.94 18.34 25.57
N LEU A 513 38.45 17.46 24.71
CA LEU A 513 39.88 17.32 24.46
C LEU A 513 40.52 18.63 23.95
N MET A 514 39.86 19.34 23.02
CA MET A 514 40.35 20.63 22.53
C MET A 514 40.36 21.70 23.64
N LYS A 515 39.32 21.77 24.46
CA LYS A 515 39.23 22.69 25.61
C LYS A 515 40.33 22.41 26.63
N ALA A 516 40.57 21.13 26.95
CA ALA A 516 41.65 20.71 27.85
C ALA A 516 43.02 21.10 27.28
N SER A 517 43.24 20.87 25.98
CA SER A 517 44.46 21.27 25.27
C SER A 517 44.71 22.78 25.35
N ALA A 518 43.70 23.61 25.02
CA ALA A 518 43.85 25.06 25.08
C ALA A 518 44.11 25.57 26.50
N THR A 519 43.37 25.04 27.49
CA THR A 519 43.55 25.39 28.89
C THR A 519 44.97 25.04 29.34
N LYS A 520 45.44 23.84 28.99
CA LYS A 520 46.78 23.39 29.31
C LYS A 520 47.81 24.29 28.68
N PHE A 521 47.79 24.49 27.36
CA PHE A 521 48.79 25.30 26.66
C PHE A 521 48.83 26.77 27.13
N ARG A 522 47.70 27.35 27.53
CA ARG A 522 47.65 28.69 28.15
C ARG A 522 48.24 28.74 29.56
N SER A 523 48.03 27.68 30.33
CA SER A 523 48.57 27.59 31.69
C SER A 523 50.08 27.36 31.74
N LEU A 524 50.69 27.00 30.61
CA LEU A 524 52.13 26.84 30.52
C LEU A 524 52.80 28.22 30.59
N ASP A 525 53.45 28.50 31.71
CA ASP A 525 54.29 29.68 31.86
C ASP A 525 55.57 29.52 31.03
N LEU A 526 55.47 29.88 29.76
CA LEU A 526 56.58 29.84 28.80
C LEU A 526 57.68 30.85 29.16
N GLY A 527 57.39 31.86 30.00
CA GLY A 527 58.38 32.82 30.50
C GLY A 527 59.42 32.12 31.39
N ASN A 528 58.95 31.30 32.33
CA ASN A 528 59.81 30.47 33.18
C ASN A 528 60.52 29.35 32.42
N LEU A 529 59.91 28.85 31.33
CA LEU A 529 60.51 27.83 30.48
C LEU A 529 61.69 28.37 29.68
N ASN A 530 61.58 29.58 29.12
CA ASN A 530 62.68 30.21 28.37
C ASN A 530 63.86 30.54 29.28
N GLU A 531 63.60 30.88 30.55
CA GLU A 531 64.64 31.10 31.55
C GLU A 531 65.31 29.78 31.98
N SER A 532 64.53 28.70 32.11
CA SER A 532 65.03 27.35 32.44
C SER A 532 65.80 26.72 31.28
N LEU A 533 65.31 26.88 30.05
CA LEU A 533 66.01 26.46 28.83
C LEU A 533 67.22 27.33 28.54
N GLY A 534 67.20 28.64 28.83
CA GLY A 534 68.40 29.48 28.77
C GLY A 534 69.48 29.02 29.75
N LYS A 535 69.08 28.62 30.98
CA LYS A 535 69.99 28.02 31.98
C LYS A 535 70.50 26.64 31.54
N VAL A 536 69.64 25.81 30.97
CA VAL A 536 69.99 24.46 30.47
C VAL A 536 70.81 24.53 29.20
N GLN A 537 70.55 25.45 28.27
CA GLN A 537 71.32 25.68 27.06
C GLN A 537 72.66 26.36 27.38
N GLY A 538 72.73 27.20 28.41
CA GLY A 538 74.00 27.67 28.98
C GLY A 538 74.82 26.54 29.63
N ALA A 539 74.17 25.60 30.33
CA ALA A 539 74.82 24.45 30.96
C ALA A 539 75.17 23.32 29.97
N LEU A 540 74.38 23.14 28.92
CA LEU A 540 74.58 22.14 27.86
C LEU A 540 75.44 22.68 26.73
N GLY A 541 75.48 23.98 26.44
CA GLY A 541 76.37 24.56 25.43
C GLY A 541 77.83 24.21 25.70
N GLY A 542 78.27 24.28 26.97
CA GLY A 542 79.61 23.84 27.38
C GLY A 542 79.83 22.31 27.37
N LYS A 543 78.78 21.49 27.27
CA LYS A 543 78.86 20.02 27.12
C LYS A 543 78.65 19.55 25.68
N PHE A 544 77.91 20.30 24.87
CA PHE A 544 77.61 19.97 23.47
C PHE A 544 78.81 20.25 22.57
N ASP A 545 79.63 21.26 22.86
CA ASP A 545 80.88 21.45 22.11
C ASP A 545 81.85 20.25 22.28
N ASN A 546 81.82 19.60 23.45
CA ASN A 546 82.61 18.38 23.71
C ASN A 546 81.96 17.11 23.11
N LEU A 547 80.63 16.99 23.14
CA LEU A 547 79.91 15.85 22.56
C LEU A 547 79.77 15.91 21.04
N ALA A 548 79.76 17.10 20.44
CA ALA A 548 79.76 17.29 18.99
C ALA A 548 81.11 16.90 18.37
N GLY A 549 82.21 17.06 19.11
CA GLY A 549 83.53 16.50 18.76
C GLY A 549 83.51 14.97 18.71
N ASP A 550 83.06 14.33 19.80
CA ASP A 550 82.97 12.86 19.89
C ASP A 550 81.95 12.25 18.90
N ALA A 551 80.86 12.96 18.61
CA ALA A 551 79.84 12.53 17.66
C ALA A 551 80.28 12.71 16.19
N ALA A 552 81.08 13.73 15.88
CA ALA A 552 81.66 13.90 14.55
C ALA A 552 82.67 12.78 14.24
N GLU A 553 83.51 12.41 15.22
CA GLU A 553 84.48 11.32 15.10
C GLU A 553 83.77 9.97 14.89
N ARG A 554 82.72 9.66 15.67
CA ARG A 554 81.91 8.44 15.48
C ARG A 554 81.10 8.42 14.19
N MET A 555 80.70 9.59 13.67
CA MET A 555 79.94 9.67 12.43
C MET A 555 80.83 9.45 11.21
N ASP A 556 82.12 9.80 11.29
CA ASP A 556 83.10 9.48 10.27
C ASP A 556 83.48 7.99 10.30
N ASP A 557 83.57 7.36 11.48
CA ASP A 557 83.71 5.90 11.62
C ASP A 557 82.50 5.15 11.01
N LEU A 558 81.27 5.60 11.32
CA LEU A 558 80.04 5.00 10.75
C LEU A 558 79.93 5.19 9.23
N LYS A 559 80.45 6.30 8.68
CA LYS A 559 80.51 6.50 7.23
C LYS A 559 81.56 5.58 6.58
N ALA A 560 82.67 5.32 7.26
CA ALA A 560 83.66 4.35 6.80
C ALA A 560 83.07 2.93 6.77
N ASP A 561 82.41 2.50 7.86
CA ASP A 561 81.75 1.20 7.93
C ASP A 561 80.61 1.04 6.91
N ALA A 562 79.81 2.09 6.70
CA ALA A 562 78.75 2.08 5.70
C ALA A 562 79.31 2.02 4.27
N LYS A 563 80.44 2.68 4.00
CA LYS A 563 81.12 2.62 2.71
C LYS A 563 81.65 1.21 2.44
N ASP A 564 82.31 0.58 3.42
CA ASP A 564 82.83 -0.78 3.31
C ASP A 564 81.70 -1.81 3.12
N ALA A 565 80.57 -1.62 3.81
CA ALA A 565 79.38 -2.47 3.65
C ALA A 565 78.76 -2.34 2.25
N VAL A 566 78.67 -1.12 1.71
CA VAL A 566 78.17 -0.88 0.35
C VAL A 566 79.11 -1.48 -0.70
N GLU A 567 80.42 -1.38 -0.51
CA GLU A 567 81.43 -1.94 -1.41
C GLU A 567 81.42 -3.48 -1.39
N ALA A 568 81.20 -4.09 -0.22
CA ALA A 568 81.01 -5.54 -0.08
C ALA A 568 79.73 -6.04 -0.77
N VAL A 569 78.62 -5.28 -0.70
CA VAL A 569 77.38 -5.60 -1.41
C VAL A 569 77.56 -5.45 -2.93
N ALA A 570 78.21 -4.38 -3.38
CA ALA A 570 78.50 -4.16 -4.80
C ALA A 570 79.35 -5.29 -5.38
N ASN A 571 80.38 -5.76 -4.66
CA ASN A 571 81.22 -6.89 -5.07
C ASN A 571 80.41 -8.20 -5.14
N LYS A 572 79.55 -8.50 -4.15
CA LYS A 572 78.64 -9.67 -4.19
C LYS A 572 77.66 -9.63 -5.37
N VAL A 573 77.15 -8.46 -5.72
CA VAL A 573 76.26 -8.27 -6.87
C VAL A 573 77.03 -8.49 -8.18
N ASN A 574 78.26 -7.97 -8.28
CA ASN A 574 79.11 -8.14 -9.45
C ASN A 574 79.54 -9.61 -9.67
N ASP A 575 79.86 -10.34 -8.60
CA ASP A 575 80.17 -11.78 -8.67
C ASP A 575 78.95 -12.61 -9.09
N LYS A 576 77.75 -12.26 -8.60
CA LYS A 576 76.50 -12.88 -9.08
C LYS A 576 76.24 -12.56 -10.55
N LEU A 577 76.49 -11.34 -11.01
CA LEU A 577 76.34 -10.98 -12.43
C LEU A 577 77.34 -11.70 -13.34
N LYS A 578 78.55 -12.01 -12.86
CA LYS A 578 79.53 -12.86 -13.57
C LYS A 578 79.12 -14.33 -13.63
N PHE A 579 78.35 -14.84 -12.68
CA PHE A 579 77.81 -16.20 -12.72
C PHE A 579 76.67 -16.35 -13.75
N TRP A 580 75.97 -15.26 -14.06
CA TRP A 580 74.88 -15.22 -15.05
C TRP A 580 75.33 -14.91 -16.49
N LYS A 581 76.60 -14.56 -16.68
CA LYS A 581 77.26 -14.46 -18.00
C LYS A 581 78.07 -15.73 -18.24
#